data_AF-A0A6N8ZTB2-F1
#
_entry.id   AF-A0A6N8ZTB2-F1
#
_cell.length_a   1.000
_cell.length_b   1.000
_cell.length_c   1.000
_cell.angle_alpha   90.00
_cell.angle_beta   90.00
_cell.angle_gamma   90.00
#
_symmetry.space_group_name_H-M   'P 1'
#
loop_
_entity.id
_entity.type
_entity.pdbx_description
1 polymer ?
#
loop_
_entity_poly.entity_id
_entity_poly.type
_entity_poly.pdbx_seq_one_letter_code
_entity_poly.pdbx_strand_id
1 'polypeptide(L)'
;MATWRKLLAAAVTLTSCAGAILLLDRLADAFGGETQLARKPTQLELVRPPTGLERLHRKASRGDAGAQYRLGVAYRDGHGTPIDYEQATFYFRQAAEQGDAEAQFSLAMRYYKGEGVGKNMALAHKWFSLASEQGHERAAAGAEQTLAWVDTVD
;
A
#
# COMPACT_ATOMS: atom_id res chain seq x y z
N MET A 1 -38.23 -4.57 -8.55
CA MET A 1 -37.57 -3.45 -7.84
C MET A 1 -38.51 -2.35 -7.30
N ALA A 2 -39.85 -2.48 -7.36
CA ALA A 2 -40.79 -1.41 -6.95
C ALA A 2 -41.64 -1.72 -5.70
N THR A 3 -41.50 -2.90 -5.10
CA THR A 3 -42.30 -3.33 -3.94
C THR A 3 -41.67 -2.96 -2.60
N TRP A 4 -40.34 -2.99 -2.50
CA TRP A 4 -39.61 -2.74 -1.24
C TRP A 4 -39.65 -1.27 -0.79
N ARG A 5 -39.69 -0.29 -1.72
CA ARG A 5 -39.86 1.13 -1.38
C ARG A 5 -41.21 1.43 -0.73
N LYS A 6 -42.28 0.74 -1.14
CA LYS A 6 -43.61 0.88 -0.52
C LYS A 6 -43.65 0.23 0.87
N LEU A 7 -42.94 -0.88 1.06
CA LEU A 7 -42.80 -1.54 2.35
C LEU A 7 -41.98 -0.71 3.35
N LEU A 8 -40.90 -0.05 2.89
CA LEU A 8 -40.11 0.87 3.71
C LEU A 8 -40.91 2.10 4.16
N ALA A 9 -41.75 2.67 3.28
CA ALA A 9 -42.58 3.81 3.64
C ALA A 9 -43.65 3.46 4.70
N ALA A 10 -44.19 2.24 4.67
CA ALA A 10 -45.14 1.78 5.70
C ALA A 10 -44.46 1.53 7.05
N ALA A 11 -43.23 0.98 7.07
CA ALA A 11 -42.50 0.68 8.30
C ALA A 11 -42.09 1.93 9.10
N VAL A 12 -41.87 3.06 8.44
CA VAL A 12 -41.49 4.34 9.08
C VAL A 12 -42.65 5.00 9.84
N THR A 13 -43.89 4.54 9.66
CA THR A 13 -45.08 5.14 10.33
C THR A 13 -45.46 4.50 11.67
N LEU A 14 -44.72 3.49 12.16
CA LEU A 14 -45.01 2.78 13.42
C LEU A 14 -43.86 2.83 14.46
N THR A 15 -42.91 3.75 14.30
CA THR A 15 -41.77 3.95 15.22
C THR A 15 -42.16 4.76 16.46
N SER A 16 -43.03 4.18 17.29
CA SER A 16 -43.17 4.57 18.69
C SER A 16 -43.32 3.33 19.58
N CYS A 17 -42.34 2.43 19.51
CA CYS A 17 -42.12 1.36 20.49
C CYS A 17 -40.64 0.96 20.40
N ALA A 18 -39.92 1.00 21.53
CA ALA A 18 -38.49 0.69 21.62
C ALA A 18 -38.09 -0.72 21.09
N GLY A 19 -39.07 -1.60 20.86
CA GLY A 19 -38.85 -2.93 20.26
C GLY A 19 -38.59 -2.95 18.75
N ALA A 20 -38.91 -1.89 18.00
CA ALA A 20 -38.75 -1.89 16.53
C ALA A 20 -37.30 -1.73 16.06
N ILE A 21 -36.45 -1.07 16.86
CA ILE A 21 -35.03 -0.84 16.54
C ILE A 21 -34.26 -2.17 16.55
N LEU A 22 -34.55 -3.07 17.50
CA LEU A 22 -33.90 -4.38 17.59
C LEU A 22 -34.29 -5.32 16.44
N LEU A 23 -35.50 -5.18 15.87
CA LEU A 23 -35.94 -6.01 14.75
C LEU A 23 -35.32 -5.56 13.43
N LEU A 24 -35.07 -4.25 13.25
CA LEU A 24 -34.41 -3.72 12.07
C LEU A 24 -32.91 -4.06 12.04
N ASP A 25 -32.23 -4.08 13.19
CA ASP A 25 -30.83 -4.55 13.26
C ASP A 25 -30.71 -6.04 12.86
N ARG A 26 -31.61 -6.90 13.36
CA ARG A 26 -31.63 -8.32 12.98
C ARG A 26 -31.99 -8.57 11.51
N LEU A 27 -32.77 -7.67 10.89
CA LEU A 27 -33.11 -7.75 9.47
C LEU A 27 -31.98 -7.22 8.58
N ALA A 28 -31.14 -6.30 9.07
CA ALA A 28 -29.96 -5.83 8.35
C ALA A 28 -28.90 -6.92 8.20
N ASP A 29 -28.70 -7.76 9.23
CA ASP A 29 -27.77 -8.90 9.19
C ASP A 29 -28.19 -10.03 8.23
N ALA A 30 -29.48 -10.10 7.87
CA ALA A 30 -30.01 -11.09 6.92
C ALA A 30 -29.73 -10.73 5.45
N PHE A 31 -29.37 -9.47 5.16
CA PHE A 31 -28.95 -9.01 3.83
C PHE A 31 -27.42 -8.88 3.81
N GLY A 32 -26.74 -10.01 3.95
CA GLY A 32 -25.30 -10.13 3.73
C GLY A 32 -24.88 -9.49 2.41
N GLY A 33 -24.12 -8.41 2.53
CA GLY A 33 -23.65 -7.61 1.41
C GLY A 33 -22.69 -6.57 1.96
N GLU A 34 -21.44 -6.99 2.12
CA GLU A 34 -20.28 -6.22 2.54
C GLU A 34 -20.27 -4.80 1.97
N THR A 35 -20.80 -3.83 2.71
CA THR A 35 -20.46 -2.42 2.49
C THR A 35 -19.06 -2.20 3.04
N GLN A 36 -18.04 -2.47 2.21
CA GLN A 36 -16.77 -1.75 2.25
C GLN A 36 -17.01 -0.28 1.86
N LEU A 37 -17.86 0.41 2.62
CA LEU A 37 -17.93 1.85 2.59
C LEU A 37 -17.14 2.31 3.79
N ALA A 38 -15.92 2.77 3.51
CA ALA A 38 -15.01 3.44 4.43
C ALA A 38 -15.75 4.04 5.63
N ARG A 39 -15.71 3.33 6.77
CA ARG A 39 -16.02 3.96 8.06
C ARG A 39 -14.99 5.07 8.21
N LYS A 40 -15.41 6.31 7.92
CA LYS A 40 -14.69 7.50 8.41
C LYS A 40 -14.47 7.24 9.89
N PRO A 41 -13.23 7.15 10.38
CA PRO A 41 -13.01 6.85 11.79
C PRO A 41 -13.67 7.97 12.59
N THR A 42 -14.70 7.62 13.35
CA THR A 42 -15.37 8.48 14.30
C THR A 42 -14.28 9.04 15.22
N GLN A 43 -14.31 10.34 15.51
CA GLN A 43 -13.35 11.09 16.35
C GLN A 43 -13.05 10.48 17.75
N LEU A 44 -13.67 9.36 18.11
CA LEU A 44 -13.60 8.67 19.39
C LEU A 44 -12.71 7.42 19.43
N GLU A 45 -11.93 7.11 18.39
CA GLU A 45 -10.88 6.05 18.42
C GLU A 45 -9.49 6.61 18.77
N LEU A 46 -9.43 7.75 19.47
CA LEU A 46 -8.22 8.57 19.67
C LEU A 46 -7.37 8.22 20.91
N VAL A 47 -7.35 6.98 21.40
CA VAL A 47 -6.33 6.55 22.39
C VAL A 47 -5.87 5.10 22.19
N ARG A 48 -5.68 4.66 20.94
CA ARG A 48 -4.80 3.52 20.66
C ARG A 48 -3.47 4.08 20.16
N PRO A 49 -2.30 3.69 20.74
CA PRO A 49 -1.03 4.10 20.17
C PRO A 49 -0.97 3.57 18.73
N PRO A 50 -0.60 4.41 17.75
CA PRO A 50 -0.56 3.97 16.36
C PRO A 50 0.32 2.74 16.23
N THR A 51 -0.19 1.73 15.54
CA THR A 51 0.55 0.49 15.27
C THR A 51 1.87 0.84 14.57
N GLY A 52 2.87 -0.06 14.64
CA GLY A 52 4.18 0.19 14.03
C GLY A 52 4.06 0.62 12.55
N LEU A 53 3.15 0.00 11.82
CA LEU A 53 2.85 0.30 10.42
C LEU A 53 2.16 1.67 10.25
N GLU A 54 1.14 1.97 11.05
CA GLU A 54 0.43 3.27 11.00
C GLU A 54 1.38 4.45 11.25
N ARG A 55 2.34 4.30 12.18
CA ARG A 55 3.36 5.32 12.40
C ARG A 55 4.25 5.52 11.18
N LEU A 56 4.62 4.43 10.52
CA LEU A 56 5.42 4.48 9.30
C LEU A 56 4.63 5.13 8.16
N HIS A 57 3.35 4.79 7.97
CA HIS A 57 2.46 5.46 7.01
C HIS A 57 2.41 6.97 7.24
N ARG A 58 2.18 7.41 8.47
CA ARG A 58 2.14 8.84 8.80
C ARG A 58 3.46 9.54 8.47
N LYS A 59 4.60 8.92 8.75
CA LYS A 59 5.93 9.48 8.44
C LYS A 59 6.19 9.51 6.94
N ALA A 60 5.86 8.43 6.24
CA ALA A 60 6.01 8.33 4.79
C ALA A 60 5.15 9.35 4.04
N SER A 61 3.91 9.59 4.50
CA SER A 61 3.04 10.64 3.96
C SER A 61 3.57 12.06 4.19
N ARG A 62 4.52 12.24 5.12
CA ARG A 62 5.24 13.51 5.34
C ARG A 62 6.53 13.61 4.53
N GLY A 63 6.83 12.63 3.68
CA GLY A 63 8.05 12.62 2.86
C GLY A 63 9.29 12.13 3.61
N ASP A 64 9.15 11.32 4.66
CA ASP A 64 10.31 10.69 5.31
C ASP A 64 10.79 9.49 4.46
N ALA A 65 11.92 9.65 3.77
CA ALA A 65 12.52 8.63 2.91
C ALA A 65 12.76 7.29 3.64
N GLY A 66 13.28 7.34 4.88
CA GLY A 66 13.52 6.14 5.67
C GLY A 66 12.24 5.41 6.06
N ALA A 67 11.15 6.13 6.32
CA ALA A 67 9.85 5.54 6.57
C ALA A 67 9.23 4.95 5.30
N GLN A 68 9.38 5.61 4.15
CA GLN A 68 8.95 5.07 2.86
C GLN A 68 9.71 3.78 2.52
N TYR A 69 11.03 3.75 2.70
CA TYR A 69 11.82 2.53 2.53
C TYR A 69 11.32 1.40 3.44
N ARG A 70 11.10 1.69 4.73
CA ARG A 70 10.59 0.70 5.69
C ARG A 70 9.19 0.20 5.35
N LEU A 71 8.31 1.05 4.81
CA LEU A 71 7.02 0.61 4.28
C LEU A 71 7.20 -0.30 3.07
N GLY A 72 8.09 0.07 2.14
CA GLY A 72 8.44 -0.77 1.01
C GLY A 72 8.88 -2.17 1.44
N VAL A 73 9.74 -2.26 2.46
CA VAL A 73 10.15 -3.52 3.07
C VAL A 73 8.97 -4.25 3.73
N ALA A 74 8.11 -3.55 4.45
CA ALA A 74 6.95 -4.17 5.09
C ALA A 74 5.98 -4.79 4.07
N TYR A 75 5.72 -4.12 2.95
CA TYR A 75 4.91 -4.67 1.85
C TYR A 75 5.60 -5.82 1.11
N ARG A 76 6.93 -5.78 0.98
CA ARG A 76 7.71 -6.88 0.37
C ARG A 76 7.66 -8.15 1.22
N ASP A 77 7.84 -8.01 2.54
CA ASP A 77 8.01 -9.14 3.46
C ASP A 77 6.70 -9.55 4.16
N GLY A 78 5.63 -8.77 3.99
CA GLY A 78 4.33 -9.02 4.62
C GLY A 78 4.30 -8.69 6.13
N HIS A 79 5.13 -7.74 6.58
CA HIS A 79 5.19 -7.38 7.99
C HIS A 79 4.03 -6.46 8.39
N GLY A 80 2.95 -7.04 8.93
CA GLY A 80 1.77 -6.29 9.37
C GLY A 80 0.88 -5.79 8.21
N THR A 81 1.15 -6.27 7.00
CA THR A 81 0.38 -6.05 5.77
C THR A 81 0.48 -7.32 4.91
N PRO A 82 -0.49 -7.62 4.02
CA PRO A 82 -0.28 -8.61 2.97
C PRO A 82 0.93 -8.29 2.12
N ILE A 83 1.58 -9.32 1.57
CA ILE A 83 2.67 -9.16 0.61
C ILE A 83 2.12 -8.51 -0.66
N ASP A 84 2.70 -7.38 -1.03
CA ASP A 84 2.34 -6.61 -2.22
C ASP A 84 3.59 -5.98 -2.82
N TYR A 85 4.10 -6.58 -3.90
CA TYR A 85 5.31 -6.10 -4.56
C TYR A 85 5.09 -4.81 -5.36
N GLU A 86 3.86 -4.52 -5.79
CA GLU A 86 3.56 -3.28 -6.49
C GLU A 86 3.62 -2.10 -5.52
N GLN A 87 2.97 -2.22 -4.36
CA GLN A 87 3.06 -1.21 -3.31
C GLN A 87 4.47 -1.09 -2.75
N ALA A 88 5.18 -2.20 -2.57
CA ALA A 88 6.59 -2.15 -2.18
C ALA A 88 7.41 -1.30 -3.15
N THR A 89 7.23 -1.53 -4.46
CA THR A 89 7.94 -0.81 -5.51
C THR A 89 7.56 0.68 -5.55
N PHE A 90 6.29 1.00 -5.30
CA PHE A 90 5.83 2.38 -5.18
C PHE A 90 6.57 3.13 -4.07
N TYR A 91 6.63 2.58 -2.86
CA TYR A 91 7.31 3.25 -1.74
C TYR A 91 8.83 3.27 -1.92
N PHE A 92 9.43 2.22 -2.49
CA PHE A 92 10.86 2.24 -2.85
C PHE A 92 11.16 3.34 -3.87
N ARG A 93 10.28 3.58 -4.85
CA ARG A 93 10.44 4.68 -5.81
C ARG A 93 10.43 6.03 -5.13
N GLN A 94 9.48 6.28 -4.22
CA GLN A 94 9.42 7.57 -3.51
C GLN A 94 10.69 7.84 -2.69
N ALA A 95 11.21 6.82 -2.00
CA ALA A 95 12.44 6.94 -1.23
C ALA A 95 13.68 7.08 -2.14
N ALA A 96 13.72 6.32 -3.24
CA ALA A 96 14.81 6.36 -4.22
C ALA A 96 14.93 7.73 -4.91
N GLU A 97 13.80 8.34 -5.25
CA GLU A 97 13.73 9.70 -5.81
C GLU A 97 14.23 10.77 -4.84
N GLN A 98 14.20 10.51 -3.53
CA GLN A 98 14.78 11.37 -2.50
C GLN A 98 16.27 11.11 -2.25
N GLY A 99 16.89 10.18 -2.99
CA GLY A 99 18.30 9.87 -2.88
C GLY A 99 18.64 8.74 -1.90
N ASP A 100 17.66 8.03 -1.34
CA ASP A 100 17.96 6.91 -0.44
C ASP A 100 18.61 5.74 -1.20
N ALA A 101 19.91 5.49 -0.94
CA ALA A 101 20.71 4.51 -1.67
C ALA A 101 20.19 3.07 -1.52
N GLU A 102 19.66 2.71 -0.35
CA GLU A 102 19.06 1.40 -0.08
C GLU A 102 17.75 1.20 -0.85
N ALA A 103 16.94 2.26 -0.95
CA ALA A 103 15.73 2.27 -1.76
C ALA A 103 16.05 2.21 -3.25
N GLN A 104 17.07 2.92 -3.72
CA GLN A 104 17.54 2.86 -5.11
C GLN A 104 18.00 1.44 -5.47
N PHE A 105 18.83 0.81 -4.63
CA PHE A 105 19.23 -0.58 -4.80
C PHE A 105 18.03 -1.54 -4.81
N SER A 106 17.10 -1.36 -3.86
CA SER A 106 15.89 -2.18 -3.76
C SER A 106 14.99 -2.04 -4.98
N LEU A 107 14.84 -0.83 -5.51
CA LEU A 107 14.08 -0.55 -6.73
C LEU A 107 14.75 -1.15 -7.96
N ALA A 108 16.08 -1.05 -8.06
CA ALA A 108 16.86 -1.66 -9.14
C ALA A 108 16.66 -3.18 -9.17
N MET A 109 16.69 -3.83 -8.00
CA MET A 109 16.42 -5.26 -7.86
C MET A 109 15.01 -5.65 -8.31
N ARG A 110 14.00 -4.81 -8.08
CA ARG A 110 12.62 -5.07 -8.55
C ARG A 110 12.54 -5.04 -10.07
N TYR A 111 13.17 -4.07 -10.73
CA TYR A 111 13.24 -4.01 -12.20
C TYR A 111 14.10 -5.13 -12.80
N TYR A 112 15.18 -5.54 -12.11
CA TYR A 112 16.03 -6.65 -12.55
C TYR A 112 15.28 -7.99 -12.54
N LYS A 113 14.51 -8.25 -11.48
CA LYS A 113 13.76 -9.50 -11.31
C LYS A 113 12.38 -9.49 -11.98
N GLY A 114 11.79 -8.32 -12.20
CA GLY A 114 10.40 -8.19 -12.64
C GLY A 114 9.37 -8.50 -11.55
N GLU A 115 9.70 -8.19 -10.29
CA GLU A 115 8.80 -8.43 -9.13
C GLU A 115 7.98 -7.16 -8.86
N GLY A 116 6.66 -7.21 -9.05
CA GLY A 116 5.77 -6.05 -8.84
C GLY A 116 5.91 -4.92 -9.87
N VAL A 117 6.82 -5.08 -10.83
CA VAL A 117 6.97 -4.23 -12.01
C VAL A 117 7.43 -5.08 -13.19
N GLY A 118 7.21 -4.60 -14.42
CA GLY A 118 7.79 -5.24 -15.60
C GLY A 118 9.31 -5.25 -15.52
N LYS A 119 9.92 -6.36 -15.93
CA LYS A 119 11.38 -6.48 -16.02
C LYS A 119 11.92 -5.41 -16.97
N ASN A 120 12.88 -4.61 -16.50
CA ASN A 120 13.50 -3.55 -17.30
C ASN A 120 14.97 -3.38 -16.91
N MET A 121 15.87 -3.91 -17.73
CA MET A 121 17.31 -3.88 -17.44
C MET A 121 17.89 -2.46 -17.51
N ALA A 122 17.39 -1.60 -18.39
CA ALA A 122 17.85 -0.22 -18.51
C ALA A 122 17.51 0.61 -17.25
N LEU A 123 16.28 0.46 -16.73
CA LEU A 123 15.90 1.09 -15.46
C LEU A 123 16.64 0.47 -14.28
N ALA A 124 16.83 -0.85 -14.26
CA ALA A 124 17.63 -1.50 -13.23
C ALA A 124 19.07 -0.96 -13.20
N HIS A 125 19.71 -0.86 -14.37
CA HIS A 125 21.06 -0.29 -14.50
C HIS A 125 21.10 1.13 -13.97
N LYS A 126 20.19 2.00 -14.41
CA LYS A 126 20.12 3.39 -13.95
C LYS A 126 20.08 3.50 -12.42
N TRP A 127 19.21 2.73 -11.77
CA TRP A 127 19.07 2.78 -10.31
C TRP A 127 20.24 2.13 -9.57
N PHE A 128 20.83 1.06 -10.11
CA PHE A 128 22.06 0.49 -9.55
C PHE A 128 23.23 1.46 -9.63
N SER A 129 23.40 2.16 -10.76
CA SER A 129 24.46 3.15 -10.94
C SER A 129 24.32 4.29 -9.94
N LEU A 130 23.11 4.83 -9.75
CA LEU A 130 22.84 5.87 -8.74
C LEU A 130 23.15 5.41 -7.31
N ALA A 131 22.79 4.17 -6.94
CA ALA A 131 23.13 3.64 -5.63
C ALA A 131 24.64 3.39 -5.48
N SER A 132 25.30 2.94 -6.54
CA SER A 132 26.75 2.69 -6.57
C SER A 132 27.55 3.99 -6.45
N GLU A 133 27.13 5.06 -7.11
CA GLU A 133 27.74 6.40 -7.01
C GLU A 133 27.71 6.93 -5.58
N GLN A 134 26.71 6.52 -4.79
CA GLN A 134 26.59 6.83 -3.36
C GLN A 134 27.38 5.87 -2.45
N GLY A 135 28.17 4.95 -3.01
CA GLY A 135 29.00 4.01 -2.25
C GLY A 135 28.27 2.76 -1.77
N HIS A 136 27.08 2.45 -2.30
CA HIS A 136 26.39 1.21 -1.94
C HIS A 136 27.10 0.00 -2.56
N GLU A 137 27.89 -0.72 -1.74
CA GLU A 137 28.81 -1.79 -2.18
C GLU A 137 28.16 -2.85 -3.08
N ARG A 138 26.92 -3.25 -2.76
CA ARG A 138 26.20 -4.29 -3.52
C ARG A 138 25.60 -3.78 -4.84
N ALA A 139 25.50 -2.46 -5.02
CA ALA A 139 24.89 -1.88 -6.20
C ALA A 139 25.85 -1.89 -7.40
N ALA A 140 27.16 -1.76 -7.17
CA ALA A 140 28.18 -1.82 -8.22
C ALA A 140 28.10 -3.12 -9.03
N ALA A 141 27.98 -4.26 -8.35
CA ALA A 141 27.83 -5.56 -9.00
C ALA A 141 26.52 -5.66 -9.81
N GLY A 142 25.43 -5.06 -9.33
CA GLY A 142 24.16 -4.99 -10.06
C GLY A 142 24.25 -4.10 -11.31
N ALA A 143 24.96 -2.98 -11.22
CA ALA A 143 25.19 -2.07 -12.34
C ALA A 143 26.01 -2.76 -13.44
N GLU A 144 27.08 -3.47 -13.09
CA GLU A 144 27.90 -4.23 -14.03
C GLU A 144 27.09 -5.34 -14.72
N GLN A 145 26.31 -6.10 -13.96
CA GLN A 145 25.48 -7.18 -14.52
C GLN A 145 24.41 -6.68 -15.50
N THR A 146 23.91 -5.47 -15.28
CA THR A 146 22.87 -4.87 -16.13
C THR A 146 23.46 -4.11 -17.32
N LEU A 147 24.70 -3.64 -17.23
CA LEU A 147 25.43 -2.99 -18.33
C LEU A 147 25.55 -3.88 -19.57
N ALA A 148 25.89 -5.16 -19.37
CA ALA A 148 26.01 -6.13 -20.45
C ALA A 148 24.72 -6.34 -21.26
N TRP A 149 23.55 -6.08 -20.65
CA TRP A 149 22.27 -6.13 -21.38
C TRP A 149 22.01 -4.82 -22.12
N VAL A 150 22.39 -3.67 -21.55
CA VAL A 150 22.18 -2.35 -22.16
C VAL A 150 23.00 -2.22 -23.46
N ASP A 151 24.26 -2.67 -23.46
CA ASP A 151 25.14 -2.59 -24.64
C ASP A 151 24.69 -3.49 -25.82
N THR A 152 23.80 -4.45 -25.59
CA THR A 152 23.30 -5.39 -26.63
C THR A 152 22.03 -4.94 -27.33
N VAL A 153 21.39 -3.86 -26.88
CA VAL A 153 20.09 -3.39 -27.41
C VAL A 153 20.17 -2.11 -28.24
N ASP A 154 21.38 -1.56 -28.45
CA ASP A 154 21.67 -0.47 -29.39
C ASP A 154 22.13 -1.01 -30.75
#